data_AF-A0A520TLV3-F1
#
_entry.id   AF-A0A520TLV3-F1
#
_cell.length_a   1.000
_cell.length_b   1.000
_cell.length_c   1.000
_cell.angle_alpha   90.00
_cell.angle_beta   90.00
_cell.angle_gamma   90.00
#
_symmetry.space_group_name_H-M   'P 1'
#
loop_
_entity.id
_entity.type
_entity.pdbx_description
1 polymer ?
#
loop_
_entity_poly.entity_id
_entity_poly.type
_entity_poly.pdbx_seq_one_letter_code
_entity_poly.pdbx_strand_id
1 'polypeptide(L)'
;MEISQEYRLNKLGIDIWKKRYQETNLIYNKNYLIEDKYLFCFENKESLFDQSNEVIFFRTLAISLGKEKVSQVSNLDSSLKITNIFLLDTDLPNNLKKYNDSFVSKCSSIQEICSSKENKKDFLSFVKQLVN
;
A
#
# COMPACT_ATOMS: atom_id res chain seq x y z
N MET A 1 18.21 -28.24 39.94
CA MET A 1 18.03 -26.89 39.37
C MET A 1 18.25 -26.99 37.87
N GLU A 2 17.18 -26.99 37.10
CA GLU A 2 17.29 -26.97 35.64
C GLU A 2 17.73 -25.59 35.19
N ILE A 3 18.94 -25.52 34.62
CA ILE A 3 19.48 -24.31 34.03
C ILE A 3 18.72 -24.09 32.73
N SER A 4 17.99 -22.98 32.61
CA SER A 4 17.19 -22.68 31.42
C SER A 4 18.06 -22.72 30.16
N GLN A 5 17.52 -23.25 29.06
CA GLN A 5 18.20 -23.28 27.75
C GLN A 5 18.73 -21.90 27.35
N GLU A 6 18.01 -20.85 27.73
CA GLU A 6 18.36 -19.45 27.46
C GLU A 6 19.69 -19.04 28.11
N TYR A 7 19.96 -19.49 29.34
CA TYR A 7 21.23 -19.23 30.00
C TYR A 7 22.41 -19.95 29.32
N ARG A 8 22.17 -21.16 28.81
CA ARG A 8 23.20 -21.92 28.08
C ARG A 8 23.55 -21.27 26.74
N LEU A 9 22.55 -20.73 26.02
CA LEU A 9 22.75 -20.05 24.73
C LEU A 9 23.47 -18.71 24.88
N ASN A 10 23.14 -17.92 25.91
CA ASN A 10 23.84 -16.66 26.20
C ASN A 10 25.33 -16.89 26.53
N LYS A 11 25.66 -18.00 27.20
CA LYS A 11 27.06 -18.34 27.54
C LYS A 11 27.91 -18.76 26.33
N LEU A 12 27.28 -19.16 25.22
CA LEU A 12 27.95 -19.56 23.97
C LEU A 12 28.22 -18.38 23.03
N GLY A 13 27.96 -17.13 23.45
CA GLY A 13 28.25 -15.92 22.67
C GLY A 13 27.26 -15.64 21.54
N ILE A 14 26.12 -16.33 21.49
CA ILE A 14 25.07 -16.10 20.48
C ILE A 14 24.11 -15.02 20.99
N ASP A 15 24.63 -13.81 21.18
CA ASP A 15 23.85 -12.63 21.62
C ASP A 15 23.43 -11.74 20.44
N ILE A 16 23.40 -12.29 19.22
CA ILE A 16 23.35 -11.51 17.97
C ILE A 16 21.97 -11.54 17.30
N TRP A 17 21.05 -12.43 17.70
CA TRP A 17 19.81 -12.63 16.96
C TRP A 17 18.57 -11.94 17.54
N LYS A 18 18.54 -11.59 18.85
CA LYS A 18 17.35 -10.96 19.44
C LYS A 18 17.19 -9.46 19.11
N LYS A 19 18.25 -8.76 18.72
CA LYS A 19 18.20 -7.30 18.48
C LYS A 19 17.80 -6.87 17.07
N ARG A 20 17.81 -7.75 16.06
CA ARG A 20 17.45 -7.35 14.68
C ARG A 20 15.99 -7.53 14.30
N TYR A 21 15.17 -8.15 15.15
CA TYR A 21 13.77 -8.40 14.81
C TYR A 21 12.80 -7.30 15.32
N GLN A 22 13.29 -6.29 16.04
CA GLN A 22 12.45 -5.21 16.59
C GLN A 22 12.57 -3.88 15.83
N GLU A 23 13.53 -3.74 14.93
CA GLU A 23 13.65 -2.59 14.03
C GLU A 23 13.28 -3.03 12.61
N THR A 24 11.98 -3.09 12.35
CA THR A 24 11.27 -2.91 11.06
C THR A 24 9.97 -3.70 11.09
N ASN A 25 8.95 -3.14 11.75
CA ASN A 25 7.62 -3.19 11.14
C ASN A 25 7.73 -2.37 9.83
N LEU A 26 8.37 -2.95 8.81
CA LEU A 26 8.31 -2.44 7.45
C LEU A 26 6.84 -2.58 7.07
N ILE A 27 6.08 -1.52 7.30
CA ILE A 27 4.80 -1.32 6.66
C ILE A 27 5.11 -1.29 5.17
N TYR A 28 5.01 -2.45 4.53
CA TYR A 28 5.14 -2.58 3.09
C TYR A 28 3.89 -1.95 2.48
N ASN A 29 3.97 -0.66 2.20
CA ASN A 29 2.97 0.03 1.41
C ASN A 29 3.06 -0.50 -0.01
N LYS A 30 2.02 -1.20 -0.44
CA LYS A 30 1.88 -1.57 -1.84
C LYS A 30 1.34 -0.35 -2.56
N ASN A 31 1.94 -0.07 -3.71
CA ASN A 31 1.52 1.05 -4.53
C ASN A 31 1.18 0.57 -5.93
N TYR A 32 0.07 1.07 -6.46
CA TYR A 32 -0.32 0.89 -7.85
C TYR A 32 -0.41 2.24 -8.52
N LEU A 33 0.02 2.30 -9.77
CA LEU A 33 0.09 3.50 -10.56
C LEU A 33 -0.76 3.31 -11.81
N ILE A 34 -1.65 4.27 -12.05
CA ILE A 34 -2.47 4.32 -13.26
C ILE A 34 -2.00 5.51 -14.12
N GLU A 35 -1.70 5.26 -15.39
CA GLU A 35 -1.20 6.25 -16.37
C GLU A 35 0.00 7.09 -15.91
N ASP A 36 0.84 6.51 -15.07
CA ASP A 36 2.04 7.16 -14.51
C ASP A 36 1.75 8.47 -13.73
N LYS A 37 0.48 8.70 -13.35
CA LYS A 37 -0.01 9.95 -12.76
C LYS A 37 -0.85 9.76 -11.51
N TYR A 38 -1.62 8.67 -11.45
CA TYR A 38 -2.58 8.42 -10.39
C TYR A 38 -2.06 7.29 -9.50
N LEU A 39 -1.57 7.67 -8.32
CA LEU A 39 -0.95 6.75 -7.37
C LEU A 39 -1.99 6.27 -6.36
N PHE A 40 -2.08 4.96 -6.16
CA PHE A 40 -2.92 4.32 -5.16
C PHE A 40 -2.03 3.62 -4.15
N CYS A 41 -2.18 3.97 -2.88
CA CYS A 41 -1.37 3.47 -1.79
C CYS A 41 -2.27 2.78 -0.78
N PHE A 42 -1.84 1.62 -0.31
CA PHE A 42 -2.54 0.87 0.73
C PHE A 42 -1.55 0.03 1.53
N GLU A 43 -1.92 -0.21 2.77
CA GLU A 43 -1.12 -1.06 3.64
C GLU A 43 -1.45 -2.53 3.39
N ASN A 44 -0.41 -3.37 3.39
CA ASN A 44 -0.57 -4.81 3.38
C ASN A 44 -1.04 -5.35 4.75
N LYS A 45 -1.98 -4.67 5.41
CA LYS A 45 -2.66 -5.14 6.63
C LYS A 45 -3.65 -6.26 6.31
N GLU A 46 -4.11 -6.32 5.08
CA GLU A 46 -5.08 -7.30 4.61
C GLU A 46 -4.39 -8.59 4.18
N SER A 47 -4.07 -9.48 5.13
CA SER A 47 -3.60 -10.85 4.83
C SER A 47 -4.64 -11.70 4.07
N LEU A 48 -5.80 -11.14 3.73
CA LEU A 48 -6.94 -11.80 3.09
C LEU A 48 -7.13 -11.38 1.63
N PHE A 49 -6.45 -10.34 1.15
CA PHE A 49 -6.51 -9.95 -0.26
C PHE A 49 -5.34 -10.60 -1.01
N ASP A 50 -5.64 -11.67 -1.75
CA ASP A 50 -4.65 -12.30 -2.63
C ASP A 50 -4.12 -11.27 -3.65
N GLN A 51 -2.83 -11.33 -3.98
CA GLN A 51 -2.19 -10.40 -4.93
C GLN A 51 -2.92 -10.40 -6.29
N SER A 52 -3.46 -11.55 -6.67
CA SER A 52 -4.29 -11.70 -7.87
C SER A 52 -5.51 -10.78 -7.86
N ASN A 53 -6.20 -10.67 -6.72
CA ASN A 53 -7.38 -9.84 -6.55
C ASN A 53 -7.03 -8.34 -6.56
N GLU A 54 -5.87 -7.95 -6.03
CA GLU A 54 -5.38 -6.56 -6.08
C GLU A 54 -5.16 -6.12 -7.54
N VAL A 55 -4.46 -6.94 -8.33
CA VAL A 55 -4.20 -6.66 -9.75
C VAL A 55 -5.51 -6.55 -10.53
N ILE A 56 -6.46 -7.46 -10.28
CA ILE A 56 -7.78 -7.42 -10.92
C ILE A 56 -8.50 -6.13 -10.55
N PHE A 57 -8.52 -5.75 -9.27
CA PHE A 57 -9.16 -4.53 -8.79
C PHE A 57 -8.61 -3.29 -9.53
N PHE A 58 -7.30 -3.08 -9.55
CA PHE A 58 -6.71 -1.90 -10.19
C PHE A 58 -6.85 -1.90 -11.72
N ARG A 59 -6.80 -3.07 -12.36
CA ARG A 59 -7.10 -3.18 -13.81
C ARG A 59 -8.54 -2.82 -14.11
N THR A 60 -9.50 -3.35 -13.34
CA THR A 60 -10.92 -3.02 -13.50
C THR A 60 -11.18 -1.54 -13.23
N LEU A 61 -10.50 -0.96 -12.24
CA LEU A 61 -10.57 0.47 -11.95
C LEU A 61 -10.06 1.30 -13.14
N ALA A 62 -8.87 0.97 -13.68
CA ALA A 62 -8.33 1.67 -14.83
C ALA A 62 -9.26 1.62 -16.05
N ILE A 63 -9.81 0.44 -16.36
CA ILE A 63 -10.80 0.28 -17.43
C ILE A 63 -12.04 1.16 -17.18
N SER A 64 -12.54 1.18 -15.94
CA SER A 64 -13.70 2.00 -15.56
C SER A 64 -13.45 3.52 -15.65
N LEU A 65 -12.17 3.92 -15.59
CA LEU A 65 -11.68 5.29 -15.79
C LEU A 65 -11.28 5.57 -17.26
N GLY A 66 -11.41 4.60 -18.17
CA GLY A 66 -10.98 4.72 -19.56
C GLY A 66 -9.46 4.84 -19.73
N LYS A 67 -8.70 4.22 -18.83
CA LYS A 67 -7.23 4.23 -18.80
C LYS A 67 -6.69 2.82 -19.06
N GLU A 68 -5.49 2.72 -19.63
CA GLU A 68 -4.94 1.44 -20.09
C GLU A 68 -3.75 0.98 -19.26
N LYS A 69 -2.93 1.92 -18.78
CA LYS A 69 -1.69 1.60 -18.09
C LYS A 69 -1.91 1.43 -16.60
N VAL A 70 -1.63 0.24 -16.10
CA VAL A 70 -1.59 -0.09 -14.66
C VAL A 70 -0.27 -0.78 -14.35
N SER A 71 0.48 -0.25 -13.39
CA SER A 71 1.73 -0.84 -12.93
C SER A 71 1.77 -0.90 -11.41
N GLN A 72 2.28 -2.00 -10.88
CA GLN A 72 2.64 -2.08 -9.47
C GLN A 72 4.03 -1.47 -9.30
N VAL A 73 4.19 -0.57 -8.34
CA VAL A 73 5.46 0.14 -8.11
C VAL A 73 5.90 -0.04 -6.66
N SER A 74 7.05 -0.70 -6.50
CA SER A 74 7.71 -0.89 -5.21
C SER A 74 8.56 0.31 -4.83
N ASN A 75 9.25 0.91 -5.81
CA ASN A 75 10.04 2.12 -5.65
C ASN A 75 9.45 3.24 -6.49
N LEU A 76 8.98 4.29 -5.83
CA LEU A 76 8.54 5.50 -6.50
C LEU A 76 9.74 6.40 -6.73
N ASP A 77 10.00 6.79 -7.97
CA ASP A 77 11.04 7.74 -8.34
C ASP A 77 10.46 9.17 -8.39
N SER A 78 11.24 10.15 -7.93
CA SER A 78 11.00 11.59 -8.11
C SER A 78 10.75 12.01 -9.56
N SER A 79 11.19 11.24 -10.55
CA SER A 79 10.91 11.50 -11.97
C SER A 79 9.43 11.32 -12.36
N LEU A 80 8.65 10.58 -11.57
CA LEU A 80 7.22 10.38 -11.80
C LEU A 80 6.43 11.65 -11.49
N LYS A 81 5.64 12.13 -12.46
CA LYS A 81 4.75 13.28 -12.29
C LYS A 81 3.40 12.84 -11.75
N ILE A 82 3.40 12.42 -10.48
CA ILE A 82 2.18 12.06 -9.76
C ILE A 82 1.32 13.30 -9.56
N THR A 83 0.07 13.27 -10.01
CA THR A 83 -0.87 14.39 -9.85
C THR A 83 -1.82 14.14 -8.69
N ASN A 84 -2.27 12.90 -8.52
CA ASN A 84 -3.18 12.50 -7.44
C ASN A 84 -2.64 11.28 -6.71
N ILE A 85 -2.77 11.29 -5.38
CA ILE A 85 -2.42 10.20 -4.48
C ILE A 85 -3.69 9.80 -3.74
N PHE A 86 -4.11 8.55 -3.90
CA PHE A 86 -5.25 7.94 -3.23
C PHE A 86 -4.74 7.01 -2.13
N LEU A 87 -5.07 7.32 -0.88
CA LEU A 87 -4.71 6.54 0.30
C LEU A 87 -5.89 5.65 0.68
N LEU A 88 -5.82 4.35 0.43
CA LEU A 88 -6.88 3.39 0.76
C LEU A 88 -6.64 2.86 2.19
N ASP A 89 -7.42 3.36 3.15
CA ASP A 89 -7.33 3.03 4.59
C ASP A 89 -5.90 3.03 5.14
N THR A 90 -5.11 4.00 4.71
CA THR A 90 -3.72 4.20 5.14
C THR A 90 -3.42 5.68 5.33
N ASP A 91 -2.40 5.95 6.15
CA ASP A 91 -1.83 7.27 6.26
C ASP A 91 -0.80 7.54 5.18
N LEU A 92 -0.55 8.82 4.89
CA LEU A 92 0.40 9.23 3.85
C LEU A 92 1.81 8.70 4.19
N PRO A 93 2.35 7.76 3.39
CA PRO A 93 3.67 7.23 3.64
C PRO A 93 4.76 8.30 3.55
N ASN A 94 5.77 8.24 4.41
CA ASN A 94 6.85 9.24 4.46
C ASN A 94 7.59 9.39 3.12
N ASN A 95 7.71 8.30 2.34
CA ASN A 95 8.36 8.31 1.02
C ASN A 95 7.56 9.05 -0.06
N LEU A 96 6.28 9.40 0.19
CA LEU A 96 5.45 10.19 -0.72
C LEU A 96 5.48 11.69 -0.42
N LYS A 97 6.07 12.11 0.71
CA LYS A 97 6.21 13.53 1.06
C LYS A 97 7.04 14.34 0.05
N LYS A 98 7.72 13.69 -0.89
CA LYS A 98 8.41 14.36 -2.00
C LYS A 98 7.45 14.88 -3.09
N TYR A 99 6.21 14.40 -3.11
CA TYR A 99 5.18 14.82 -4.06
C TYR A 99 4.27 15.89 -3.44
N ASN A 100 4.86 17.00 -3.00
CA ASN A 100 4.16 18.07 -2.28
C ASN A 100 3.06 18.75 -3.11
N ASP A 101 3.19 18.74 -4.44
CA ASP A 101 2.23 19.37 -5.35
C ASP A 101 1.07 18.42 -5.75
N SER A 102 1.09 17.16 -5.31
CA SER A 102 0.04 16.20 -5.63
C SER A 102 -1.16 16.35 -4.71
N PHE A 103 -2.37 16.18 -5.26
CA PHE A 103 -3.59 16.12 -4.45
C PHE A 103 -3.66 14.77 -3.72
N VAL A 104 -3.71 14.81 -2.40
CA VAL A 104 -3.84 13.61 -1.56
C VAL A 104 -5.29 13.44 -1.13
N SER A 105 -5.87 12.28 -1.43
CA SER A 105 -7.23 11.91 -1.07
C SER A 105 -7.25 10.65 -0.22
N LYS A 106 -7.98 10.66 0.89
CA LYS A 106 -8.21 9.47 1.71
C LYS A 106 -9.48 8.75 1.24
N CYS A 107 -9.39 7.43 1.14
CA CYS A 107 -10.45 6.55 0.71
C CYS A 107 -10.58 5.37 1.69
N SER A 108 -11.72 4.69 1.64
CA SER A 108 -11.92 3.43 2.36
C SER A 108 -10.98 2.33 1.81
N SER A 109 -10.84 1.24 2.57
CA SER A 109 -10.05 0.08 2.16
C SER A 109 -10.63 -0.59 0.91
N ILE A 110 -9.83 -1.43 0.23
CA ILE A 110 -10.30 -2.17 -0.95
C ILE A 110 -11.47 -3.10 -0.56
N GLN A 111 -11.42 -3.72 0.62
CA GLN A 111 -12.50 -4.55 1.14
C GLN A 111 -13.79 -3.78 1.32
N GLU A 112 -13.72 -2.59 1.93
CA GLU A 112 -14.91 -1.77 2.17
C GLU A 112 -15.46 -1.19 0.86
N ILE A 113 -14.59 -0.78 -0.06
CA ILE A 113 -15.01 -0.38 -1.41
C ILE A 113 -15.73 -1.55 -2.09
N CYS A 114 -15.25 -2.77 -1.90
CA CYS A 114 -15.79 -3.95 -2.54
C CYS A 114 -17.01 -4.58 -1.84
N SER A 115 -17.36 -4.12 -0.63
CA SER A 115 -18.38 -4.76 0.23
C SER A 115 -19.81 -4.60 -0.29
N SER A 116 -20.11 -3.53 -1.03
CA SER A 116 -21.43 -3.28 -1.63
C SER A 116 -21.32 -2.71 -3.05
N LYS A 117 -22.44 -2.72 -3.78
CA LYS A 117 -22.50 -2.13 -5.12
C LYS A 117 -22.47 -0.60 -5.05
N GLU A 118 -23.10 -0.05 -4.02
CA GLU A 118 -23.18 1.37 -3.71
C GLU A 118 -21.78 1.91 -3.41
N ASN A 119 -21.01 1.27 -2.53
CA ASN A 119 -19.64 1.67 -2.19
C ASN A 119 -18.73 1.71 -3.43
N LYS A 120 -18.83 0.73 -4.32
CA LYS A 120 -18.09 0.71 -5.60
C LYS A 120 -18.44 1.91 -6.49
N LYS A 121 -19.73 2.25 -6.58
CA LYS A 121 -20.18 3.39 -7.40
C LYS A 121 -19.72 4.71 -6.82
N ASP A 122 -19.82 4.88 -5.50
CA ASP A 122 -19.42 6.09 -4.81
C ASP A 122 -17.92 6.31 -4.93
N PHE A 123 -17.13 5.26 -4.71
CA PHE A 123 -15.68 5.29 -4.94
C PHE A 123 -15.33 5.64 -6.39
N LEU A 124 -15.96 4.98 -7.37
CA LEU A 124 -15.68 5.26 -8.79
C LEU A 124 -16.06 6.69 -9.18
N SER A 125 -17.20 7.19 -8.70
CA SER A 125 -17.65 8.56 -8.94
C SER A 125 -16.65 9.56 -8.37
N PHE A 126 -16.21 9.34 -7.12
CA PHE A 126 -15.20 10.15 -6.45
C PHE A 126 -13.87 10.17 -7.23
N VAL A 127 -13.34 9.00 -7.61
CA VAL A 127 -12.08 8.92 -8.36
C VAL A 127 -12.22 9.61 -9.73
N LYS A 128 -13.36 9.46 -10.42
CA LYS A 128 -13.62 10.13 -11.70
C LYS A 128 -13.64 11.66 -11.61
N GLN A 129 -14.08 12.23 -10.49
CA GLN A 129 -14.04 13.69 -10.30
C GLN A 129 -12.62 14.23 -10.16
N LEU A 130 -11.69 13.40 -9.69
CA LEU A 130 -10.31 13.78 -9.45
C LEU A 130 -9.38 13.39 -10.62
N VAL A 131 -9.78 12.39 -11.40
CA VAL A 131 -9.07 11.90 -12.59
C VAL A 131 -9.68 12.55 -13.83
N ASN A 132 -9.01 13.59 -14.34
CA ASN A 132 -9.32 14.21 -15.64
C ASN A 132 -8.93 13.29 -16.82
#